data_AF-A0A7C8RJJ6-F1
#
_entry.id   AF-A0A7C8RJJ6-F1
#
_cell.length_a   1.000
_cell.length_b   1.000
_cell.length_c   1.000
_cell.angle_alpha   90.00
_cell.angle_beta   90.00
_cell.angle_gamma   90.00
#
_symmetry.space_group_name_H-M   'P 1'
#
loop_
_entity.id
_entity.type
_entity.pdbx_description
1 polymer ?
#
loop_
_entity_poly.entity_id
_entity_poly.type
_entity_poly.pdbx_seq_one_letter_code
_entity_poly.pdbx_strand_id
1 'polypeptide(L)'
;MSPVASAMFPKPWAVGLSGFDYNDLDKLAISSTRPSGKLVDWYNCQFYNGWGNAGDLRYYDAIATLGKWDPSRIVLGILANPGNGGSGFVPHKRLTEVIRQLRTNYPNFGGVIGWEYFNAGWTDGFSEPWQWAKAISEALYNPYDRLRVSISTPELGELSSSSPWPGPLNQLLEEGARYFKAVAALNMTSGDFEKAEGLLFP
;
A
#
# COMPACT_ATOMS: atom_id res chain seq x y z
N MET A 1 -4.11 -10.74 6.83
CA MET A 1 -4.77 -10.66 5.49
C MET A 1 -4.01 -9.65 4.63
N SER A 2 -4.21 -9.59 3.31
CA SER A 2 -3.39 -8.76 2.41
C SER A 2 -4.22 -7.83 1.50
N PRO A 3 -4.93 -6.82 2.05
CA PRO A 3 -5.64 -5.83 1.24
C PRO A 3 -4.68 -5.07 0.35
N VAL A 4 -5.17 -4.56 -0.78
CA VAL A 4 -4.45 -3.49 -1.48
C VAL A 4 -4.62 -2.17 -0.72
N ALA A 5 -3.65 -1.26 -0.75
CA ALA A 5 -3.63 -0.08 0.13
C ALA A 5 -4.90 0.79 -0.03
N SER A 6 -5.37 1.01 -1.25
CA SER A 6 -6.62 1.75 -1.53
C SER A 6 -7.88 1.11 -0.94
N ALA A 7 -7.88 -0.19 -0.62
CA ALA A 7 -9.01 -0.87 0.01
C ALA A 7 -9.18 -0.47 1.48
N MET A 8 -8.14 0.13 2.07
CA MET A 8 -8.11 0.59 3.45
C MET A 8 -8.56 2.05 3.60
N PHE A 9 -8.80 2.76 2.49
CA PHE A 9 -9.41 4.09 2.53
C PHE A 9 -10.87 4.04 2.99
N PRO A 10 -11.46 5.17 3.43
CA PRO A 10 -12.88 5.22 3.75
C PRO A 10 -13.75 5.12 2.48
N LYS A 11 -14.99 4.63 2.61
CA LYS A 11 -15.99 4.76 1.53
C LYS A 11 -16.26 6.26 1.23
N PRO A 12 -16.49 6.66 -0.03
CA PRO A 12 -16.57 5.84 -1.24
C PRO A 12 -15.22 5.72 -1.99
N TRP A 13 -14.09 5.99 -1.34
CA TRP A 13 -12.74 5.89 -1.92
C TRP A 13 -12.14 4.50 -1.81
N ALA A 14 -12.65 3.67 -0.89
CA ALA A 14 -12.27 2.27 -0.75
C ALA A 14 -12.47 1.50 -2.07
N VAL A 15 -11.39 1.03 -2.68
CA VAL A 15 -11.41 0.17 -3.87
C VAL A 15 -10.36 -0.92 -3.69
N GLY A 16 -10.70 -2.17 -3.99
CA GLY A 16 -9.76 -3.28 -3.88
C GLY A 16 -10.19 -4.52 -4.66
N LEU A 17 -9.45 -5.61 -4.45
CA LEU A 17 -9.56 -6.86 -5.21
C LEU A 17 -10.42 -7.94 -4.55
N SER A 18 -10.77 -7.78 -3.27
CA SER A 18 -11.32 -8.87 -2.45
C SER A 18 -12.85 -9.00 -2.50
N GLY A 19 -13.55 -8.12 -3.22
CA GLY A 19 -15.01 -8.12 -3.34
C GLY A 19 -15.76 -7.61 -2.11
N PHE A 20 -15.28 -7.88 -0.89
CA PHE A 20 -15.82 -7.34 0.36
C PHE A 20 -15.10 -6.06 0.80
N ASP A 21 -15.73 -5.31 1.70
CA ASP A 21 -15.14 -4.11 2.31
C ASP A 21 -14.32 -4.46 3.56
N TYR A 22 -13.06 -4.02 3.62
CA TYR A 22 -12.16 -4.32 4.73
C TYR A 22 -12.55 -3.61 6.03
N ASN A 23 -13.16 -2.42 5.98
CA ASN A 23 -13.65 -1.74 7.19
C ASN A 23 -14.84 -2.52 7.79
N ASP A 24 -15.74 -3.03 6.96
CA ASP A 24 -16.85 -3.87 7.41
C ASP A 24 -16.33 -5.19 7.99
N LEU A 25 -15.36 -5.82 7.33
CA LEU A 25 -14.68 -7.00 7.88
C LEU A 25 -14.05 -6.70 9.24
N ASP A 26 -13.26 -5.64 9.40
CA ASP A 26 -12.56 -5.34 10.66
C ASP A 26 -13.53 -5.04 11.81
N LYS A 27 -14.65 -4.38 11.53
CA LYS A 27 -15.71 -4.12 12.51
C LYS A 27 -16.37 -5.41 13.00
N LEU A 28 -16.58 -6.38 12.10
CA LEU A 28 -17.29 -7.62 12.40
C LEU A 28 -16.37 -8.74 12.89
N ALA A 29 -15.10 -8.74 12.50
CA ALA A 29 -14.10 -9.74 12.84
C ALA A 29 -13.52 -9.49 14.25
N ILE A 30 -14.38 -9.58 15.27
CA ILE A 30 -14.05 -9.36 16.68
C ILE A 30 -13.94 -10.67 17.46
N SER A 31 -13.19 -10.66 18.56
CA SER A 31 -13.04 -11.81 19.45
C SER A 31 -12.97 -11.34 20.90
N SER A 32 -13.87 -11.83 21.74
CA SER A 32 -13.89 -11.53 23.18
C SER A 32 -12.74 -12.19 23.96
N THR A 33 -12.06 -13.17 23.38
CA THR A 33 -10.99 -13.94 24.04
C THR A 33 -9.59 -13.50 23.63
N ARG A 34 -9.46 -12.62 22.62
CA ARG A 34 -8.16 -12.12 22.16
C ARG A 34 -7.84 -10.76 22.79
N PRO A 35 -6.57 -10.51 23.20
CA PRO A 35 -6.19 -9.25 23.86
C PRO A 35 -6.51 -7.98 23.05
N SER A 36 -6.43 -8.05 21.72
CA SER A 36 -6.74 -6.93 20.82
C SER A 36 -8.25 -6.74 20.56
N GLY A 37 -9.09 -7.67 21.02
CA GLY A 37 -10.51 -7.71 20.66
C GLY A 37 -10.80 -8.06 19.19
N LYS A 38 -9.76 -8.40 18.40
CA LYS A 38 -9.84 -8.60 16.94
C LYS A 38 -9.43 -10.02 16.55
N LEU A 39 -10.11 -10.59 15.56
CA LEU A 39 -9.74 -11.90 14.97
C LEU A 39 -8.56 -11.80 14.01
N VAL A 40 -8.39 -10.65 13.35
CA VAL A 40 -7.27 -10.38 12.45
C VAL A 40 -6.25 -9.54 13.20
N ASP A 41 -5.02 -10.03 13.37
CA ASP A 41 -3.99 -9.27 14.08
C ASP A 41 -3.56 -8.03 13.29
N TRP A 42 -3.21 -8.20 12.01
CA TRP A 42 -2.78 -7.12 11.12
C TRP A 42 -3.10 -7.39 9.64
N TYR A 43 -2.87 -6.36 8.82
CA TYR A 43 -3.09 -6.34 7.39
C TYR A 43 -1.79 -6.03 6.65
N ASN A 44 -1.37 -6.92 5.76
CA ASN A 44 -0.26 -6.75 4.82
C ASN A 44 -0.74 -5.90 3.64
N CYS A 45 -0.85 -4.60 3.85
CA CYS A 45 -1.41 -3.66 2.88
C CYS A 45 -0.48 -3.49 1.68
N GLN A 46 -0.94 -3.74 0.46
CA GLN A 46 -0.10 -3.69 -0.75
C GLN A 46 -0.02 -2.25 -1.30
N PHE A 47 1.12 -1.58 -1.16
CA PHE A 47 1.37 -0.20 -1.65
C PHE A 47 2.09 -0.20 -3.01
N TYR A 48 1.65 -1.06 -3.92
CA TYR A 48 2.22 -1.25 -5.25
C TYR A 48 1.13 -1.62 -6.28
N ASN A 49 1.50 -1.85 -7.55
CA ASN A 49 0.58 -2.22 -8.65
C ASN A 49 -0.59 -1.25 -8.89
N GLY A 50 -0.37 0.05 -8.66
CA GLY A 50 -1.40 1.09 -8.86
C GLY A 50 -2.30 1.31 -7.65
N TRP A 51 -2.15 0.54 -6.57
CA TRP A 51 -3.05 0.60 -5.42
C TRP A 51 -2.56 1.48 -4.27
N GLY A 52 -1.32 1.96 -4.38
CA GLY A 52 -0.65 2.77 -3.38
C GLY A 52 0.78 3.09 -3.78
N ASN A 53 1.45 3.92 -2.99
CA ASN A 53 2.87 4.23 -3.16
C ASN A 53 3.60 4.16 -1.82
N ALA A 54 4.48 3.17 -1.66
CA ALA A 54 5.27 3.00 -0.44
C ALA A 54 6.35 4.09 -0.23
N GLY A 55 6.63 4.91 -1.23
CA GLY A 55 7.59 6.01 -1.19
C GLY A 55 6.98 7.34 -0.73
N ASP A 56 5.65 7.39 -0.58
CA ASP A 56 4.88 8.60 -0.29
C ASP A 56 4.04 8.41 0.98
N LEU A 57 4.39 9.16 2.04
CA LEU A 57 3.74 9.06 3.35
C LEU A 57 2.24 9.32 3.30
N ARG A 58 1.76 10.12 2.33
CA ARG A 58 0.34 10.47 2.19
C ARG A 58 -0.54 9.23 2.11
N TYR A 59 -0.07 8.14 1.50
CA TYR A 59 -0.84 6.90 1.42
C TYR A 59 -1.04 6.25 2.79
N TYR A 60 0.02 6.14 3.58
CA TYR A 60 -0.09 5.57 4.92
C TYR A 60 -0.89 6.48 5.83
N ASP A 61 -0.66 7.80 5.75
CA ASP A 61 -1.39 8.81 6.49
C ASP A 61 -2.89 8.76 6.18
N ALA A 62 -3.27 8.63 4.92
CA ALA A 62 -4.66 8.47 4.51
C ALA A 62 -5.31 7.23 5.15
N ILE A 63 -4.62 6.09 5.17
CA ILE A 63 -5.14 4.86 5.78
C ILE A 63 -5.30 5.05 7.29
N ALA A 64 -4.27 5.56 7.96
CA ALA A 64 -4.28 5.74 9.41
C ALA A 64 -5.31 6.79 9.86
N THR A 65 -5.41 7.93 9.16
CA THR A 65 -6.22 9.08 9.59
C THR A 65 -7.64 9.05 9.02
N LEU A 66 -7.79 8.94 7.70
CA LEU A 66 -9.08 8.97 7.02
C LEU A 66 -9.78 7.61 7.08
N GLY A 67 -9.01 6.53 6.87
CA GLY A 67 -9.47 5.16 7.04
C GLY A 67 -9.67 4.77 8.51
N LYS A 68 -9.07 5.53 9.44
CA LYS A 68 -9.12 5.30 10.90
C LYS A 68 -8.60 3.93 11.32
N TRP A 69 -7.61 3.41 10.60
CA TRP A 69 -6.95 2.16 10.95
C TRP A 69 -5.87 2.38 12.01
N ASP A 70 -5.80 1.50 13.00
CA ASP A 70 -4.73 1.50 13.98
C ASP A 70 -3.38 1.21 13.29
N PRO A 71 -2.38 2.11 13.37
CA PRO A 71 -1.08 1.92 12.74
C PRO A 71 -0.38 0.61 13.10
N SER A 72 -0.63 0.05 14.29
CA SER A 72 -0.08 -1.25 14.69
C SER A 72 -0.60 -2.43 13.89
N ARG A 73 -1.68 -2.22 13.13
CA ARG A 73 -2.33 -3.24 12.31
C ARG A 73 -2.16 -2.98 10.82
N ILE A 74 -1.47 -1.90 10.44
CA ILE A 74 -1.13 -1.57 9.05
C ILE A 74 0.34 -1.95 8.81
N VAL A 75 0.57 -3.06 8.12
CA VAL A 75 1.89 -3.46 7.64
C VAL A 75 2.10 -2.89 6.23
N LEU A 76 3.20 -2.16 6.04
CA LEU A 76 3.60 -1.58 4.76
C LEU A 76 4.09 -2.68 3.81
N GLY A 77 3.22 -3.13 2.90
CA GLY A 77 3.56 -4.12 1.87
C GLY A 77 4.21 -3.48 0.65
N ILE A 78 5.40 -3.98 0.31
CA ILE A 78 6.29 -3.42 -0.70
C ILE A 78 6.79 -4.50 -1.66
N LEU A 79 7.21 -4.09 -2.86
CA LEU A 79 7.96 -4.96 -3.76
C LEU A 79 9.44 -4.96 -3.34
N ALA A 80 9.98 -6.15 -3.06
CA ALA A 80 11.40 -6.34 -2.72
C ALA A 80 12.31 -6.33 -3.97
N ASN A 81 11.72 -6.44 -5.15
CA ASN A 81 12.36 -6.35 -6.46
C ASN A 81 11.33 -5.79 -7.46
N PRO A 82 11.69 -4.91 -8.41
CA PRO A 82 10.76 -4.37 -9.39
C PRO A 82 10.12 -5.44 -10.28
N GLY A 83 10.77 -6.59 -10.49
CA GLY A 83 10.20 -7.69 -11.28
C GLY A 83 9.08 -8.47 -10.59
N ASN A 84 8.81 -8.21 -9.30
CA ASN A 84 7.81 -8.96 -8.52
C ASN A 84 6.39 -8.37 -8.62
N GLY A 85 6.22 -7.26 -9.34
CA GLY A 85 4.94 -6.60 -9.55
C GLY A 85 4.92 -5.85 -10.89
N GLY A 86 3.73 -5.41 -11.30
CA GLY A 86 3.56 -4.64 -12.52
C GLY A 86 4.01 -3.18 -12.39
N SER A 87 4.00 -2.62 -11.18
CA SER A 87 4.42 -1.23 -10.93
C SER A 87 4.62 -0.92 -9.43
N GLY A 88 5.17 0.26 -9.13
CA GLY A 88 5.21 0.80 -7.77
C GLY A 88 6.37 0.30 -6.91
N PHE A 89 7.44 -0.20 -7.52
CA PHE A 89 8.69 -0.49 -6.82
C PHE A 89 9.32 0.80 -6.27
N VAL A 90 9.82 0.72 -5.04
CA VAL A 90 10.51 1.83 -4.38
C VAL A 90 11.90 1.32 -3.97
N PRO A 91 12.99 2.00 -4.39
CA PRO A 91 14.35 1.59 -4.03
C PRO A 91 14.57 1.55 -2.51
N HIS A 92 15.41 0.63 -2.03
CA HIS A 92 15.60 0.41 -0.58
C HIS A 92 16.01 1.69 0.17
N LYS A 93 16.86 2.54 -0.44
CA LYS A 93 17.29 3.82 0.19
C LYS A 93 16.09 4.67 0.60
N ARG A 94 15.17 4.88 -0.35
CA ARG A 94 13.94 5.65 -0.09
C ARG A 94 13.03 4.95 0.91
N LEU A 95 12.91 3.62 0.83
CA LEU A 95 12.11 2.85 1.80
C LEU A 95 12.63 3.01 3.23
N THR A 96 13.95 2.97 3.45
CA THR A 96 14.51 3.13 4.80
C THR A 96 14.21 4.51 5.41
N GLU A 97 14.18 5.56 4.59
CA GLU A 97 13.76 6.90 5.01
C GLU A 97 12.28 6.92 5.39
N VAL A 98 11.42 6.37 4.53
CA VAL A 98 9.97 6.30 4.78
C VAL A 98 9.67 5.51 6.05
N ILE A 99 10.32 4.36 6.26
CA ILE A 99 10.13 3.54 7.47
C ILE A 99 10.47 4.34 8.74
N ARG A 100 11.58 5.09 8.73
CA ARG A 100 11.97 5.94 9.87
C ARG A 100 10.99 7.09 10.10
N GLN A 101 10.46 7.68 9.03
CA GLN A 101 9.41 8.70 9.12
C GLN A 101 8.11 8.11 9.68
N LEU A 102 7.69 6.94 9.22
CA LEU A 102 6.51 6.24 9.74
C LEU A 102 6.67 5.86 11.21
N ARG A 103 7.83 5.35 11.63
CA ARG A 103 8.14 5.10 13.05
C ARG A 103 8.09 6.36 13.91
N THR A 104 8.40 7.52 13.32
CA THR A 104 8.35 8.82 14.03
C THR A 104 6.92 9.31 14.19
N ASN A 105 6.13 9.22 13.12
CA ASN A 105 4.74 9.67 13.08
C ASN A 105 3.79 8.71 13.82
N TYR A 106 4.10 7.41 13.76
CA TYR A 106 3.32 6.33 14.33
C TYR A 106 4.25 5.43 15.16
N PRO A 107 4.45 5.72 16.47
CA PRO A 107 5.35 4.93 17.31
C PRO A 107 4.99 3.44 17.43
N ASN A 108 3.74 3.10 17.15
CA ASN A 108 3.22 1.73 17.09
C ASN A 108 3.13 1.18 15.65
N PHE A 109 3.89 1.73 14.69
CA PHE A 109 3.92 1.28 13.29
C PHE A 109 3.99 -0.26 13.16
N GLY A 110 3.05 -0.85 12.41
CA GLY A 110 2.86 -2.30 12.31
C GLY A 110 3.97 -3.09 11.61
N GLY A 111 4.86 -2.40 10.88
CA GLY A 111 6.03 -3.01 10.24
C GLY A 111 5.95 -3.07 8.72
N VAL A 112 6.78 -3.93 8.12
CA VAL A 112 6.98 -4.03 6.67
C VAL A 112 6.92 -5.49 6.23
N ILE A 113 6.34 -5.76 5.06
CA ILE A 113 6.42 -7.06 4.37
C ILE A 113 6.95 -6.85 2.96
N GLY A 114 7.94 -7.67 2.57
CA GLY A 114 8.54 -7.63 1.24
C GLY A 114 8.04 -8.76 0.34
N TRP A 115 7.53 -8.40 -0.84
CA TRP A 115 7.16 -9.33 -1.90
C TRP A 115 8.25 -9.37 -2.98
N GLU A 116 9.10 -10.39 -3.08
CA GLU A 116 9.25 -11.58 -2.25
C GLU A 116 10.75 -11.88 -2.02
N TYR A 117 11.06 -12.95 -1.27
CA TYR A 117 12.40 -13.14 -0.71
C TYR A 117 13.49 -13.45 -1.76
N PHE A 118 13.28 -14.42 -2.66
CA PHE A 118 14.40 -15.07 -3.38
C PHE A 118 15.24 -14.12 -4.25
N ASN A 119 14.66 -13.00 -4.67
CA ASN A 119 15.31 -11.99 -5.52
C ASN A 119 15.34 -10.58 -4.88
N ALA A 120 15.09 -10.50 -3.58
CA ALA A 120 15.03 -9.24 -2.85
C ALA A 120 16.33 -8.45 -3.03
N GLY A 121 16.21 -7.18 -3.43
CA GLY A 121 17.33 -6.25 -3.48
C GLY A 121 18.33 -6.43 -4.63
N TRP A 122 18.11 -7.34 -5.57
CA TRP A 122 19.03 -7.52 -6.71
C TRP A 122 19.21 -6.24 -7.54
N THR A 123 18.15 -5.47 -7.73
CA THR A 123 18.22 -4.17 -8.44
C THR A 123 18.66 -3.02 -7.55
N ASP A 124 18.81 -3.25 -6.24
CA ASP A 124 19.29 -2.29 -5.25
C ASP A 124 20.81 -2.41 -4.99
N GLY A 125 21.49 -3.34 -5.67
CA GLY A 125 22.92 -3.59 -5.53
C GLY A 125 23.29 -4.58 -4.41
N PHE A 126 22.31 -5.31 -3.86
CA PHE A 126 22.57 -6.38 -2.91
C PHE A 126 23.00 -7.66 -3.65
N SER A 127 24.04 -8.31 -3.16
CA SER A 127 24.54 -9.57 -3.71
C SER A 127 23.71 -10.77 -3.24
N GLU A 128 23.08 -10.67 -2.07
CA GLU A 128 22.33 -11.75 -1.45
C GLU A 128 21.00 -11.24 -0.89
N PRO A 129 19.87 -11.96 -1.03
CA PRO A 129 18.56 -11.43 -0.65
C PRO A 129 18.40 -11.11 0.84
N TRP A 130 19.11 -11.82 1.72
CA TRP A 130 19.09 -11.53 3.15
C TRP A 130 19.65 -10.14 3.49
N GLN A 131 20.50 -9.55 2.64
CA GLN A 131 21.04 -8.21 2.85
C GLN A 131 19.93 -7.16 2.75
N TRP A 132 18.98 -7.35 1.83
CA TRP A 132 17.79 -6.51 1.74
C TRP A 132 16.95 -6.62 3.02
N ALA A 133 16.71 -7.84 3.51
CA ALA A 133 15.98 -8.07 4.75
C ALA A 133 16.68 -7.43 5.97
N LYS A 134 18.03 -7.51 6.01
CA LYS A 134 18.84 -6.82 7.02
C LYS A 134 18.65 -5.30 6.94
N ALA A 135 18.72 -4.69 5.77
CA ALA A 135 18.55 -3.25 5.60
C ALA A 135 17.17 -2.75 6.07
N ILE A 136 16.10 -3.50 5.75
CA ILE A 136 14.74 -3.19 6.23
C ILE A 136 14.65 -3.37 7.75
N SER A 137 15.24 -4.44 8.30
CA SER A 137 15.30 -4.69 9.73
C SER A 137 16.04 -3.57 10.49
N GLU A 138 17.17 -3.11 9.98
CA GLU A 138 17.91 -1.97 10.54
C GLU A 138 17.06 -0.69 10.55
N ALA A 139 16.30 -0.43 9.49
CA ALA A 139 15.38 0.71 9.44
C ALA A 139 14.21 0.57 10.44
N LEU A 140 13.76 -0.66 10.72
CA LEU A 140 12.67 -0.95 11.67
C LEU A 140 13.10 -0.89 13.14
N TYR A 141 14.32 -1.32 13.46
CA TYR A 141 14.69 -1.60 14.85
C TYR A 141 15.86 -0.77 15.36
N ASN A 142 16.79 -0.32 14.51
CA ASN A 142 17.90 0.48 15.01
C ASN A 142 17.43 1.86 15.48
N PRO A 143 18.13 2.46 16.46
CA PRO A 143 18.02 3.88 16.77
C PRO A 143 18.29 4.73 15.53
N TYR A 144 17.61 5.88 15.45
CA TYR A 144 17.75 6.84 14.36
C TYR A 144 17.38 8.23 14.88
N ASP A 145 17.88 9.28 14.22
CA ASP A 145 17.50 10.64 14.55
C ASP A 145 16.07 10.91 14.08
N ARG A 146 15.20 11.21 15.04
CA ARG A 146 13.78 11.46 14.79
C ARG A 146 13.61 12.84 14.16
N LEU A 147 13.50 12.87 12.85
CA LEU A 147 13.01 14.04 12.12
C LEU A 147 11.48 13.98 12.11
N ARG A 148 10.82 14.83 12.90
CA ARG A 148 9.36 14.95 12.86
C ARG A 148 8.96 15.46 11.48
N VAL A 149 8.10 14.69 10.82
CA VAL A 149 7.45 15.09 9.57
C VAL A 149 5.97 15.30 9.89
N SER A 150 5.37 16.36 9.38
CA SER A 150 3.93 16.59 9.55
C SER A 150 3.15 15.42 8.96
N ILE A 151 2.27 14.82 9.78
CA ILE A 151 1.25 13.89 9.29
C ILE A 151 0.32 14.69 8.40
N SER A 152 0.17 14.22 7.16
CA SER A 152 -0.73 14.83 6.19
C SER A 152 -2.16 14.30 6.35
N THR A 153 -3.13 15.07 5.90
CA THR A 153 -4.50 14.57 5.66
C THR A 153 -4.78 14.80 4.18
N PRO A 154 -4.31 13.90 3.29
CA PRO A 154 -4.34 14.15 1.87
C PRO A 154 -5.76 14.10 1.32
N GLU A 155 -6.02 14.87 0.27
CA GLU A 155 -7.22 14.71 -0.52
C GLU A 155 -7.10 13.43 -1.35
N LEU A 156 -7.93 12.43 -1.04
CA LEU A 156 -7.89 11.11 -1.69
C LEU A 156 -8.11 11.17 -3.21
N GLY A 157 -8.75 12.22 -3.71
CA GLY A 157 -8.93 12.48 -5.14
C GLY A 157 -7.63 12.82 -5.88
N GLU A 158 -6.63 13.32 -5.18
CA GLU A 158 -5.35 13.72 -5.75
C GLU A 158 -4.29 12.60 -5.66
N LEU A 159 -4.58 11.52 -4.93
CA LEU A 159 -3.66 10.40 -4.83
C LEU A 159 -3.67 9.57 -6.12
N SER A 160 -2.52 9.54 -6.77
CA SER A 160 -2.20 8.67 -7.89
C SER A 160 -0.86 7.96 -7.66
N SER A 161 -0.68 6.80 -8.29
CA SER A 161 0.53 5.99 -8.19
C SER A 161 0.93 5.42 -9.54
N SER A 162 2.06 4.72 -9.61
CA SER A 162 2.44 4.00 -10.82
C SER A 162 1.48 2.84 -11.05
N SER A 163 0.86 2.77 -12.22
CA SER A 163 -0.02 1.67 -12.65
C SER A 163 0.73 0.66 -13.53
N PRO A 164 0.37 -0.64 -13.50
CA PRO A 164 0.87 -1.61 -14.47
C PRO A 164 0.45 -1.27 -15.92
N TRP A 165 -0.61 -0.46 -16.09
CA TRP A 165 -1.25 -0.17 -17.37
C TRP A 165 -1.30 1.34 -17.66
N PRO A 166 -0.16 2.04 -17.77
CA PRO A 166 -0.13 3.50 -17.79
C PRO A 166 -0.87 4.12 -19.00
N GLY A 167 -0.77 3.51 -20.19
CA GLY A 167 -1.46 3.99 -21.39
C GLY A 167 -2.98 3.96 -21.26
N PRO A 168 -3.59 2.77 -21.11
CA PRO A 168 -5.03 2.64 -20.89
C PRO A 168 -5.55 3.42 -19.68
N LEU A 169 -4.75 3.51 -18.60
CA LEU A 169 -5.13 4.30 -17.43
C LEU A 169 -5.29 5.79 -17.78
N ASN A 170 -4.34 6.38 -18.51
CA ASN A 170 -4.43 7.79 -18.87
C ASN A 170 -5.67 8.08 -19.71
N GLN A 171 -6.03 7.19 -20.64
CA GLN A 171 -7.26 7.32 -21.44
C GLN A 171 -8.51 7.33 -20.56
N LEU A 172 -8.64 6.36 -19.64
CA LEU A 172 -9.80 6.33 -18.72
C LEU A 172 -9.87 7.57 -17.81
N LEU A 173 -8.72 8.11 -17.39
CA LEU A 173 -8.66 9.34 -16.59
C LEU A 173 -9.13 10.56 -17.39
N GLU A 174 -8.76 10.64 -18.67
CA GLU A 174 -9.24 11.70 -19.59
C GLU A 174 -10.75 11.63 -19.80
N GLU A 175 -11.33 10.44 -19.76
CA GLU A 175 -12.79 10.20 -19.78
C GLU A 175 -13.48 10.49 -18.43
N GLY A 176 -12.72 10.88 -17.40
CA GLY A 176 -13.24 11.27 -16.10
C GLY A 176 -13.35 10.12 -15.08
N ALA A 177 -12.72 8.97 -15.35
CA ALA A 177 -12.67 7.89 -14.38
C ALA A 177 -11.86 8.32 -13.13
N ARG A 178 -12.31 7.88 -11.95
CA ARG A 178 -11.52 8.05 -10.72
C ARG A 178 -10.36 7.07 -10.72
N TYR A 179 -9.16 7.54 -10.36
CA TYR A 179 -7.91 6.78 -10.43
C TYR A 179 -8.00 5.33 -9.94
N PHE A 180 -8.40 5.09 -8.68
CA PHE A 180 -8.43 3.70 -8.15
C PHE A 180 -9.53 2.84 -8.77
N LYS A 181 -10.60 3.44 -9.31
CA LYS A 181 -11.63 2.71 -10.06
C LYS A 181 -11.09 2.30 -11.44
N ALA A 182 -10.37 3.19 -12.11
CA ALA A 182 -9.69 2.89 -13.37
C ALA A 182 -8.62 1.78 -13.20
N VAL A 183 -7.79 1.87 -12.15
CA VAL A 183 -6.82 0.82 -11.80
C VAL A 183 -7.53 -0.51 -11.53
N ALA A 184 -8.68 -0.51 -10.85
CA ALA A 184 -9.43 -1.73 -10.60
C ALA A 184 -9.98 -2.35 -11.88
N ALA A 185 -10.61 -1.56 -12.74
CA ALA A 185 -11.15 -2.03 -14.00
C ALA A 185 -10.05 -2.61 -14.89
N LEU A 186 -8.92 -1.91 -15.05
CA LEU A 186 -7.79 -2.39 -15.85
C LEU A 186 -7.16 -3.66 -15.28
N ASN A 187 -7.05 -3.79 -13.96
CA ASN A 187 -6.56 -5.03 -13.35
C ASN A 187 -7.55 -6.20 -13.55
N MET A 188 -8.86 -5.95 -13.57
CA MET A 188 -9.88 -6.97 -13.86
C MET A 188 -9.88 -7.42 -15.32
N THR A 189 -9.45 -6.55 -16.24
CA THR A 189 -9.49 -6.79 -17.68
C THR A 189 -8.11 -7.05 -18.27
N SER A 190 -7.08 -7.22 -17.44
CA SER A 190 -5.69 -7.44 -17.87
C SER A 190 -5.17 -6.31 -18.79
N GLY A 191 -5.54 -5.06 -18.50
CA GLY A 191 -5.14 -3.88 -19.25
C GLY A 191 -5.95 -3.61 -20.52
N ASP A 192 -6.99 -4.41 -20.81
CA ASP A 192 -7.90 -4.18 -21.94
C ASP A 192 -8.76 -2.93 -21.68
N PHE A 193 -8.53 -1.91 -22.50
CA PHE A 193 -9.15 -0.59 -22.38
C PHE A 193 -10.67 -0.65 -22.59
N GLU A 194 -11.14 -1.20 -23.70
CA GLU A 194 -12.57 -1.22 -24.05
C GLU A 194 -13.40 -1.95 -23.00
N LYS A 195 -12.88 -3.08 -22.48
CA LYS A 195 -13.54 -3.79 -21.39
C LYS A 195 -13.51 -2.99 -20.09
N ALA A 196 -12.43 -2.29 -19.79
CA ALA A 196 -12.31 -1.50 -18.57
C ALA A 196 -13.23 -0.27 -18.60
N GLU A 197 -13.30 0.41 -19.75
CA GLU A 197 -14.21 1.52 -20.03
C GLU A 197 -15.66 1.08 -19.81
N GLY A 198 -16.07 -0.03 -20.42
CA GLY A 198 -17.42 -0.58 -20.26
C GLY A 198 -17.80 -1.00 -18.83
N LEU A 199 -16.82 -1.24 -17.95
CA LEU A 199 -17.07 -1.47 -16.52
C LEU A 199 -17.26 -0.17 -15.72
N LEU A 200 -16.71 0.95 -16.20
CA LEU A 200 -16.70 2.24 -15.51
C LEU A 200 -17.83 3.15 -15.92
N PHE A 201 -18.20 3.09 -17.20
CA PHE A 201 -19.21 3.93 -17.83
C PHE A 201 -20.31 3.08 -18.49
N PRO A 202 -21.12 2.37 -17.69
CA PRO A 202 -22.19 1.51 -18.19
C PRO A 202 -23.40 2.28 -18.76
#